data_AF-A0A7J3U585-F1
#
_entry.id   AF-A0A7J3U585-F1
#
_cell.length_a   1.000
_cell.length_b   1.000
_cell.length_c   1.000
_cell.angle_alpha   90.00
_cell.angle_beta   90.00
_cell.angle_gamma   90.00
#
_symmetry.space_group_name_H-M   'P 1'
#
loop_
_entity.id
_entity.type
_entity.pdbx_description
1 polymer ?
#
loop_
_entity_poly.entity_id
_entity_poly.type
_entity_poly.pdbx_seq_one_letter_code
_entity_poly.pdbx_strand_id
1 'polypeptide(L)'
;FDTYQAARKFYTLDEYTLGGTAAFLGVNIEGRLNLTPQEMDVDDRTMLYNRQDVLEQEAIAMYLLQQAMPLAFTTGLPFEILLPSGATRMWDYMAMVRAARQKKIMPATCRAFGIASRIGSMGSTKAEIAEAARKEGSKDMMRVAKYGDEMPDWVEYPYLIFDQQTKGIAYHFPGGMTIKPDRDANSHFVPWYEVIVADVGAMYPTILRAVNAGADTVRIAREGEEADDWIWLKKVPEKFMQAGFKMREATEDFIDKGIMIGVKISDESGLVNLAMKGIMNFIGKIKAEMKKAEGEEKRRLAMIYQSLKGARNAGTHGILSAPRVSCRQFNLWGAALITTKGQHILSDTLQILNGRGARVVYGDTDGIYIACSRSASRKLADALGVDAGEEKWIIKPDKALEAIEFCNEKWREELDYREFELEPEEHDAMIFVKHKNYLIFDVKDGKVNMVTKGNNFKGSDKPDIARIVLKDIMLDVLKENASWDGEEEARESVKKSIKRITMEKVASLDIEKFGMDAFTLVQSIQPPSRYKSNPNGSQSVYGKRAEAIESLLGKINVRRKFKFVVTKKPLPGIKNPTKSGVKPIHFMYPIELLKDRNELDMEWYTDLIKNFIQGAFGLPDLDTKEQYGLDRWM
;
A
#
# COMPACT_ATOMS: atom_id res chain seq x y z
N PHE A 1 4.97 -27.63 3.22
CA PHE A 1 4.86 -26.22 3.63
C PHE A 1 6.10 -25.47 3.16
N ASP A 2 5.95 -24.53 2.23
CA ASP A 2 7.08 -23.78 1.66
C ASP A 2 7.28 -22.48 2.46
N THR A 3 8.37 -22.41 3.24
CA THR A 3 8.69 -21.26 4.10
C THR A 3 9.02 -20.00 3.30
N TYR A 4 9.56 -20.14 2.08
CA TYR A 4 9.82 -19.01 1.19
C TYR A 4 8.50 -18.38 0.72
N GLN A 5 7.54 -19.19 0.26
CA GLN A 5 6.22 -18.68 -0.13
C GLN A 5 5.45 -18.11 1.06
N ALA A 6 5.53 -18.75 2.23
CA ALA A 6 4.91 -18.24 3.45
C ALA A 6 5.51 -16.89 3.88
N ALA A 7 6.84 -16.75 3.91
CA ALA A 7 7.50 -15.50 4.27
C ALA A 7 7.09 -14.37 3.30
N ARG A 8 7.01 -14.64 2.00
CA ARG A 8 6.55 -13.68 0.99
C ARG A 8 5.08 -13.30 1.11
N LYS A 9 4.24 -14.17 1.68
CA LYS A 9 2.82 -13.91 1.88
C LYS A 9 2.58 -12.92 3.01
N PHE A 10 3.37 -13.02 4.08
CA PHE A 10 3.13 -12.26 5.32
C PHE A 10 4.09 -11.09 5.52
N TYR A 11 5.26 -11.12 4.89
CA TYR A 11 6.31 -10.14 5.13
C TYR A 11 6.85 -9.54 3.83
N THR A 12 7.36 -8.31 3.95
CA THR A 12 8.15 -7.67 2.92
C THR A 12 9.60 -7.61 3.40
N LEU A 13 10.36 -8.67 3.10
CA LEU A 13 11.75 -8.81 3.56
C LEU A 13 12.77 -8.28 2.54
N ASP A 14 13.93 -7.91 3.08
CA ASP A 14 15.13 -7.54 2.32
C ASP A 14 15.84 -8.73 1.71
N GLU A 15 15.58 -9.93 2.16
CA GLU A 15 15.93 -11.16 1.46
C GLU A 15 15.05 -12.29 1.99
N TYR A 16 14.79 -13.29 1.16
CA TYR A 16 14.01 -14.48 1.54
C TYR A 16 14.90 -15.73 1.51
N THR A 17 16.21 -15.54 1.75
CA THR A 17 17.14 -16.64 2.01
C THR A 17 16.79 -17.27 3.37
N LEU A 18 17.25 -18.50 3.61
CA LEU A 18 16.99 -19.20 4.87
C LEU A 18 17.53 -18.37 6.06
N GLY A 19 18.82 -18.02 6.03
CA GLY A 19 19.46 -17.22 7.07
C GLY A 19 18.85 -15.82 7.23
N GLY A 20 18.50 -15.15 6.14
CA GLY A 20 17.86 -13.83 6.22
C GLY A 20 16.47 -13.86 6.83
N THR A 21 15.70 -14.92 6.55
CA THR A 21 14.38 -15.14 7.17
C THR A 21 14.53 -15.53 8.65
N ALA A 22 15.50 -16.40 8.98
CA ALA A 22 15.78 -16.81 10.35
C ALA A 22 16.17 -15.61 11.23
N ALA A 23 17.07 -14.75 10.75
CA ALA A 23 17.50 -13.55 11.44
C ALA A 23 16.34 -12.55 11.65
N PHE A 24 15.51 -12.33 10.62
CA PHE A 24 14.34 -11.46 10.74
C PHE A 24 13.35 -11.94 11.82
N LEU A 25 13.14 -13.25 11.90
CA LEU A 25 12.24 -13.84 12.89
C LEU A 25 12.90 -14.02 14.28
N GLY A 26 14.21 -13.79 14.39
CA GLY A 26 14.97 -14.02 15.63
C GLY A 26 15.11 -15.49 16.00
N VAL A 27 15.19 -16.38 15.01
CA VAL A 27 15.30 -17.84 15.17
C VAL A 27 16.59 -18.41 14.56
N ASN A 28 17.55 -17.54 14.25
CA ASN A 28 18.85 -17.96 13.72
C ASN A 28 19.67 -18.73 14.75
N ILE A 29 20.54 -19.61 14.27
CA ILE A 29 21.42 -20.41 15.13
C ILE A 29 22.70 -19.63 15.43
N GLU A 30 23.11 -19.61 16.70
CA GLU A 30 24.39 -19.04 17.11
C GLU A 30 25.57 -19.86 16.54
N GLY A 31 26.58 -19.19 16.00
CA GLY A 31 27.72 -19.87 15.37
C GLY A 31 27.38 -20.58 14.05
N ARG A 32 26.35 -20.12 13.34
CA ARG A 32 25.95 -20.69 12.05
C ARG A 32 27.10 -20.69 11.04
N LEU A 33 27.37 -21.88 10.50
CA LEU A 33 28.28 -22.06 9.38
C LEU A 33 27.65 -21.49 8.11
N ASN A 34 28.46 -20.81 7.30
CA ASN A 34 28.11 -20.41 5.95
C ASN A 34 29.16 -21.02 5.02
N LEU A 35 28.73 -21.95 4.17
CA LEU A 35 29.60 -22.62 3.21
C LEU A 35 29.19 -22.21 1.80
N THR A 36 30.17 -21.84 0.98
CA THR A 36 30.01 -21.72 -0.47
C THR A 36 30.00 -23.12 -1.10
N PRO A 37 29.44 -23.30 -2.32
CA PRO A 37 29.48 -24.59 -3.01
C PRO A 37 30.89 -25.19 -3.17
N GLN A 38 31.92 -24.35 -3.20
CA GLN A 38 33.33 -24.76 -3.30
C GLN A 38 33.92 -25.22 -1.95
N GLU A 39 33.35 -24.78 -0.84
CA GLU A 39 33.74 -25.19 0.51
C GLU A 39 32.98 -26.43 0.99
N MET A 40 31.96 -26.88 0.26
CA MET A 40 31.19 -28.08 0.58
C MET A 40 31.94 -29.33 0.12
N ASP A 41 32.03 -30.32 1.00
CA ASP A 41 32.61 -31.63 0.74
C ASP A 41 31.80 -32.72 1.48
N VAL A 42 32.15 -33.99 1.30
CA VAL A 42 31.53 -35.11 2.04
C VAL A 42 32.22 -35.25 3.40
N ASP A 43 32.00 -34.29 4.29
CA ASP A 43 32.65 -34.19 5.60
C ASP A 43 31.71 -33.74 6.73
N ASP A 44 32.20 -33.82 7.97
CA ASP A 44 31.43 -33.45 9.18
C ASP A 44 31.06 -31.95 9.19
N ARG A 45 31.88 -31.10 8.56
CA ARG A 45 31.63 -29.66 8.47
C ARG A 45 30.39 -29.38 7.61
N THR A 46 30.30 -30.02 6.45
CA THR A 46 29.16 -29.91 5.54
C THR A 46 27.92 -30.56 6.13
N MET A 47 28.07 -31.68 6.84
CA MET A 47 26.97 -32.30 7.58
C MET A 47 26.44 -31.40 8.70
N LEU A 48 27.31 -30.71 9.44
CA LEU A 48 26.91 -29.74 10.46
C LEU A 48 26.20 -28.53 9.85
N TYR A 49 26.71 -27.98 8.74
CA TYR A 49 26.05 -26.91 7.99
C TYR A 49 24.62 -27.31 7.57
N ASN A 50 24.46 -28.49 6.97
CA ASN A 50 23.14 -28.99 6.57
C ASN A 50 22.21 -29.22 7.78
N ARG A 51 22.74 -29.72 8.90
CA ARG A 51 21.96 -29.87 10.14
C ARG A 51 21.45 -28.52 10.64
N GLN A 52 22.27 -27.47 10.59
CA GLN A 52 21.86 -26.11 10.94
C GLN A 52 20.79 -25.57 9.98
N ASP A 53 20.89 -25.85 8.68
CA ASP A 53 19.84 -25.49 7.71
C ASP A 53 18.49 -26.12 8.07
N VAL A 54 18.47 -27.40 8.41
CA VAL A 54 17.24 -28.11 8.81
C VAL A 54 16.63 -27.49 10.07
N LEU A 55 17.45 -27.18 11.07
CA LEU A 55 17.00 -26.57 12.33
C LEU A 55 16.42 -25.16 12.14
N GLU A 56 17.06 -24.31 11.34
CA GLU A 56 16.51 -22.99 11.00
C GLU A 56 15.21 -23.11 10.20
N GLN A 57 15.17 -24.04 9.24
CA GLN A 57 13.98 -24.27 8.41
C GLN A 57 12.80 -24.75 9.27
N GLU A 58 13.04 -25.62 10.25
CA GLU A 58 12.04 -26.07 11.22
C GLU A 58 11.53 -24.89 12.06
N ALA A 59 12.43 -24.08 12.63
CA ALA A 59 12.06 -22.94 13.46
C ALA A 59 11.24 -21.89 12.69
N ILE A 60 11.66 -21.58 11.45
CA ILE A 60 10.91 -20.69 10.55
C ILE A 60 9.54 -21.29 10.22
N ALA A 61 9.47 -22.59 9.91
CA ALA A 61 8.20 -23.25 9.60
C ALA A 61 7.23 -23.16 10.78
N MET A 62 7.68 -23.44 12.01
CA MET A 62 6.86 -23.34 13.22
C MET A 62 6.34 -21.93 13.45
N TYR A 63 7.15 -20.91 13.20
CA TYR A 63 6.72 -19.52 13.30
C TYR A 63 5.66 -19.17 12.25
N LEU A 64 5.93 -19.47 10.98
CA LEU A 64 5.05 -19.10 9.86
C LEU A 64 3.76 -19.91 9.85
N LEU A 65 3.74 -21.13 10.37
CA LEU A 65 2.53 -21.93 10.51
C LEU A 65 1.48 -21.25 11.40
N GLN A 66 1.90 -20.53 12.45
CA GLN A 66 0.99 -19.80 13.33
C GLN A 66 0.21 -18.70 12.60
N GLN A 67 0.78 -18.13 11.52
CA GLN A 67 0.12 -17.15 10.66
C GLN A 67 -0.63 -17.78 9.49
N ALA A 68 -0.05 -18.83 8.90
CA ALA A 68 -0.61 -19.50 7.75
C ALA A 68 -1.87 -20.29 8.09
N MET A 69 -1.90 -20.99 9.23
CA MET A 69 -3.03 -21.84 9.62
C MET A 69 -4.35 -21.07 9.72
N PRO A 70 -4.46 -19.95 10.48
CA PRO A 70 -5.71 -19.19 10.55
C PRO A 70 -6.21 -18.75 9.19
N LEU A 71 -5.30 -18.31 8.31
CA LEU A 71 -5.65 -17.91 6.96
C LEU A 71 -6.12 -19.10 6.12
N ALA A 72 -5.46 -20.25 6.20
CA ALA A 72 -5.85 -21.49 5.50
C ALA A 72 -7.22 -21.98 5.96
N PHE A 73 -7.49 -22.03 7.26
CA PHE A 73 -8.80 -22.42 7.78
C PHE A 73 -9.90 -21.43 7.40
N THR A 74 -9.63 -20.12 7.46
CA THR A 74 -10.61 -19.09 7.09
C THR A 74 -10.94 -19.13 5.60
N THR A 75 -9.91 -19.31 4.77
CA THR A 75 -10.07 -19.31 3.32
C THR A 75 -10.56 -20.65 2.79
N GLY A 76 -10.27 -21.75 3.49
CA GLY A 76 -10.48 -23.13 3.05
C GLY A 76 -9.45 -23.62 2.04
N LEU A 77 -8.36 -22.88 1.80
CA LEU A 77 -7.33 -23.25 0.83
C LEU A 77 -6.18 -24.01 1.49
N PRO A 78 -5.69 -25.11 0.87
CA PRO A 78 -4.48 -25.79 1.32
C PRO A 78 -3.25 -24.89 1.09
N PHE A 79 -2.19 -25.08 1.87
CA PHE A 79 -1.02 -24.19 1.86
C PHE A 79 -0.35 -24.07 0.49
N GLU A 80 -0.29 -25.16 -0.27
CA GLU A 80 0.30 -25.25 -1.61
C GLU A 80 -0.41 -24.31 -2.59
N ILE A 81 -1.69 -24.02 -2.35
CA ILE A 81 -2.46 -23.05 -3.11
C ILE A 81 -2.42 -21.67 -2.45
N LEU A 82 -2.67 -21.59 -1.15
CA LEU A 82 -2.85 -20.33 -0.42
C LEU A 82 -1.62 -19.43 -0.46
N LEU A 83 -0.44 -19.99 -0.14
CA LEU A 83 0.79 -19.23 0.05
C LEU A 83 1.26 -18.55 -1.25
N PRO A 84 1.29 -19.21 -2.42
CA PRO A 84 1.62 -18.55 -3.67
C PRO A 84 0.47 -17.75 -4.30
N SER A 85 -0.77 -17.85 -3.79
CA SER A 85 -1.93 -17.20 -4.40
C SER A 85 -2.04 -15.71 -4.09
N GLY A 86 -2.42 -14.93 -5.10
CA GLY A 86 -2.89 -13.56 -4.93
C GLY A 86 -4.29 -13.49 -4.29
N ALA A 87 -4.71 -12.28 -3.92
CA ALA A 87 -5.98 -12.03 -3.24
C ALA A 87 -7.21 -12.54 -3.99
N THR A 88 -7.24 -12.35 -5.31
CA THR A 88 -8.39 -12.72 -6.15
C THR A 88 -8.72 -14.21 -6.07
N ARG A 89 -7.72 -15.08 -6.11
CA ARG A 89 -7.92 -16.55 -6.03
C ARG A 89 -8.42 -16.99 -4.66
N MET A 90 -7.94 -16.33 -3.61
CA MET A 90 -8.36 -16.58 -2.23
C MET A 90 -9.83 -16.22 -2.03
N TRP A 91 -10.24 -15.03 -2.48
CA TRP A 91 -11.62 -14.57 -2.40
C TRP A 91 -12.57 -15.34 -3.30
N ASP A 92 -12.14 -15.68 -4.52
CA ASP A 92 -12.88 -16.58 -5.40
C ASP A 92 -13.21 -17.89 -4.68
N TYR A 93 -12.22 -18.53 -4.05
CA TYR A 93 -12.45 -19.81 -3.36
C TYR A 93 -13.40 -19.66 -2.17
N MET A 94 -13.21 -18.61 -1.35
CA MET A 94 -14.10 -18.32 -0.22
C MET A 94 -15.55 -18.12 -0.66
N ALA A 95 -15.76 -17.33 -1.72
CA ALA A 95 -17.07 -17.10 -2.31
C ALA A 95 -17.65 -18.39 -2.91
N MET A 96 -16.84 -19.21 -3.58
CA MET A 96 -17.27 -20.47 -4.21
C MET A 96 -17.77 -21.52 -3.22
N VAL A 97 -17.18 -21.61 -2.03
CA VAL A 97 -17.70 -22.50 -0.97
C VAL A 97 -19.14 -22.11 -0.60
N ARG A 98 -19.45 -20.81 -0.56
CA ARG A 98 -20.81 -20.31 -0.29
C ARG A 98 -21.70 -20.47 -1.52
N ALA A 99 -21.15 -20.28 -2.72
CA ALA A 99 -21.85 -20.50 -3.98
C ALA A 99 -22.42 -21.91 -4.07
N ALA A 100 -21.58 -22.92 -3.80
CA ALA A 100 -21.99 -24.31 -3.84
C ALA A 100 -22.99 -24.68 -2.74
N ARG A 101 -22.82 -24.16 -1.51
CA ARG A 101 -23.64 -24.56 -0.35
C ARG A 101 -24.94 -23.78 -0.21
N GLN A 102 -24.98 -22.51 -0.60
CA GLN A 102 -26.11 -21.61 -0.33
C GLN A 102 -26.92 -21.29 -1.58
N LYS A 103 -26.27 -20.81 -2.65
CA LYS A 103 -26.97 -20.37 -3.87
C LYS A 103 -27.04 -21.42 -4.99
N LYS A 104 -26.26 -22.50 -4.89
CA LYS A 104 -26.09 -23.54 -5.92
C LYS A 104 -25.72 -22.98 -7.30
N ILE A 105 -24.94 -21.91 -7.34
CA ILE A 105 -24.42 -21.29 -8.57
C ILE A 105 -22.93 -21.58 -8.76
N MET A 106 -22.49 -21.66 -10.02
CA MET A 106 -21.10 -21.91 -10.38
C MET A 106 -20.60 -20.94 -11.46
N PRO A 107 -20.34 -19.66 -11.11
CA PRO A 107 -19.87 -18.67 -12.07
C PRO A 107 -18.56 -19.11 -12.74
N ALA A 108 -18.45 -18.81 -14.03
CA ALA A 108 -17.29 -19.17 -14.82
C ALA A 108 -16.04 -18.41 -14.37
N THR A 109 -14.92 -19.12 -14.22
CA THR A 109 -13.61 -18.45 -14.04
C THR A 109 -13.13 -17.92 -15.37
N CYS A 110 -12.92 -16.60 -15.46
CA CYS A 110 -12.42 -16.01 -16.68
C CYS A 110 -11.60 -14.74 -16.43
N ARG A 111 -10.87 -14.32 -17.47
CA ARG A 111 -10.31 -12.97 -17.56
C ARG A 111 -11.28 -12.15 -18.40
N ALA A 112 -12.15 -11.37 -17.76
CA ALA A 112 -13.23 -10.64 -18.43
C ALA A 112 -12.72 -9.83 -19.64
N PHE A 113 -11.57 -9.18 -19.52
CA PHE A 113 -10.91 -8.44 -20.61
C PHE A 113 -10.65 -9.29 -21.84
N GLY A 114 -10.11 -10.51 -21.66
CA GLY A 114 -9.77 -11.39 -22.77
C GLY A 114 -10.98 -12.07 -23.42
N ILE A 115 -12.09 -12.19 -22.68
CA ILE A 115 -13.35 -12.67 -23.23
C ILE A 115 -14.06 -11.53 -23.99
N ALA A 116 -14.17 -10.36 -23.37
CA ALA A 116 -14.78 -9.16 -23.95
C ALA A 116 -14.15 -8.79 -25.31
N SER A 117 -12.84 -8.96 -25.47
CA SER A 117 -12.15 -8.69 -26.74
C SER A 117 -12.54 -9.63 -27.89
N ARG A 118 -13.30 -10.71 -27.63
CA ARG A 118 -13.67 -11.74 -28.61
C ARG A 118 -15.17 -11.83 -28.85
N ILE A 119 -15.98 -11.57 -27.83
CA ILE A 119 -17.45 -11.72 -27.92
C ILE A 119 -18.15 -10.51 -28.53
N GLY A 120 -17.47 -9.37 -28.70
CA GLY A 120 -18.10 -8.12 -29.17
C GLY A 120 -18.74 -8.17 -30.57
N SER A 121 -18.43 -9.19 -31.38
CA SER A 121 -19.02 -9.41 -32.71
C SER A 121 -20.08 -10.52 -32.74
N MET A 122 -20.42 -11.12 -31.61
CA MET A 122 -21.21 -12.36 -31.54
C MET A 122 -22.71 -12.15 -31.27
N GLY A 123 -23.14 -10.91 -31.08
CA GLY A 123 -24.53 -10.57 -30.78
C GLY A 123 -24.63 -9.38 -29.84
N SER A 124 -25.86 -8.92 -29.62
CA SER A 124 -26.17 -7.81 -28.70
C SER A 124 -26.88 -8.29 -27.44
N THR A 125 -27.48 -9.48 -27.47
CA THR A 125 -28.17 -10.09 -26.31
C THR A 125 -27.43 -11.32 -25.81
N LYS A 126 -27.61 -11.69 -24.54
CA LYS A 126 -27.03 -12.94 -24.00
C LYS A 126 -27.43 -14.18 -24.82
N ALA A 127 -28.66 -14.23 -25.34
CA ALA A 127 -29.16 -15.34 -26.13
C ALA A 127 -28.42 -15.48 -27.48
N GLU A 128 -28.30 -14.38 -28.23
CA GLU A 128 -27.56 -14.35 -29.50
C GLU A 128 -26.08 -14.73 -29.30
N ILE A 129 -25.46 -14.14 -28.27
CA ILE A 129 -24.06 -14.42 -27.94
C ILE A 129 -23.90 -15.91 -27.55
N ALA A 130 -24.86 -16.49 -26.82
CA ALA A 130 -24.84 -17.91 -26.47
C ALA A 130 -24.85 -18.81 -27.71
N GLU A 131 -25.72 -18.50 -28.66
CA GLU A 131 -25.87 -19.29 -29.88
C GLU A 131 -24.63 -19.21 -30.76
N ALA A 132 -24.13 -17.99 -30.99
CA ALA A 132 -22.91 -17.76 -31.76
C ALA A 132 -21.69 -18.43 -31.09
N ALA A 133 -21.56 -18.30 -29.77
CA ALA A 133 -20.50 -18.95 -29.02
C ALA A 133 -20.53 -20.47 -29.17
N ARG A 134 -21.71 -21.10 -29.11
CA ARG A 134 -21.84 -22.56 -29.27
C ARG A 134 -21.39 -23.05 -30.65
N LYS A 135 -21.52 -22.22 -31.68
CA LYS A 135 -21.12 -22.55 -33.07
C LYS A 135 -19.63 -22.30 -33.31
N GLU A 136 -19.10 -21.16 -32.87
CA GLU A 136 -17.78 -20.65 -33.32
C GLU A 136 -16.81 -20.33 -32.17
N GLY A 137 -17.21 -20.62 -30.93
CA GLY A 137 -16.50 -20.18 -29.74
C GLY A 137 -15.31 -21.01 -29.34
N SER A 138 -14.20 -20.32 -29.02
CA SER A 138 -13.06 -20.96 -28.34
C SER A 138 -13.45 -21.55 -26.98
N LYS A 139 -12.72 -22.57 -26.52
CA LYS A 139 -12.99 -23.28 -25.23
C LYS A 139 -13.13 -22.33 -24.03
N ASP A 140 -12.29 -21.30 -23.95
CA ASP A 140 -12.33 -20.33 -22.85
C ASP A 140 -13.53 -19.40 -22.92
N MET A 141 -13.96 -19.04 -24.14
CA MET A 141 -15.15 -18.24 -24.35
C MET A 141 -16.41 -19.05 -24.04
N MET A 142 -16.46 -20.30 -24.48
CA MET A 142 -17.54 -21.24 -24.19
C MET A 142 -17.73 -21.52 -22.69
N ARG A 143 -16.72 -21.30 -21.85
CA ARG A 143 -16.89 -21.40 -20.40
C ARG A 143 -17.76 -20.30 -19.82
N VAL A 144 -17.82 -19.14 -20.47
CA VAL A 144 -18.55 -17.95 -19.99
C VAL A 144 -19.81 -17.75 -20.81
N ALA A 145 -19.69 -17.79 -22.13
CA ALA A 145 -20.65 -17.27 -23.07
C ALA A 145 -21.59 -18.35 -23.65
N LYS A 146 -21.94 -19.41 -22.91
CA LYS A 146 -22.83 -20.48 -23.43
C LYS A 146 -24.14 -20.69 -22.66
N TYR A 147 -24.35 -19.96 -21.55
CA TYR A 147 -25.40 -20.23 -20.58
C TYR A 147 -26.61 -19.27 -20.67
N GLY A 148 -26.72 -18.46 -21.72
CA GLY A 148 -27.83 -17.51 -21.88
C GLY A 148 -27.94 -16.55 -20.70
N ASP A 149 -29.08 -16.54 -20.01
CA ASP A 149 -29.39 -15.58 -18.94
C ASP A 149 -28.46 -15.69 -17.72
N GLU A 150 -27.89 -16.88 -17.46
CA GLU A 150 -26.94 -17.11 -16.37
C GLU A 150 -25.54 -16.51 -16.64
N MET A 151 -25.32 -15.95 -17.83
CA MET A 151 -24.08 -15.24 -18.12
C MET A 151 -23.93 -13.97 -17.28
N PRO A 152 -22.69 -13.58 -16.93
CA PRO A 152 -22.44 -12.27 -16.33
C PRO A 152 -23.03 -11.14 -17.17
N ASP A 153 -23.57 -10.13 -16.50
CA ASP A 153 -24.28 -9.02 -17.16
C ASP A 153 -23.41 -8.29 -18.20
N TRP A 154 -22.11 -8.19 -17.94
CA TRP A 154 -21.17 -7.51 -18.85
C TRP A 154 -21.00 -8.15 -20.22
N VAL A 155 -21.48 -9.38 -20.41
CA VAL A 155 -21.44 -10.06 -21.71
C VAL A 155 -22.28 -9.32 -22.76
N GLU A 156 -23.31 -8.56 -22.37
CA GLU A 156 -24.12 -7.76 -23.32
C GLU A 156 -23.44 -6.46 -23.76
N TYR A 157 -22.47 -5.98 -22.98
CA TYR A 157 -21.75 -4.74 -23.25
C TYR A 157 -20.23 -4.94 -23.14
N PRO A 158 -19.65 -5.87 -23.93
CA PRO A 158 -18.23 -6.20 -23.86
C PRO A 158 -17.33 -5.03 -24.28
N TYR A 159 -17.86 -4.11 -25.09
CA TYR A 159 -17.21 -2.87 -25.52
C TYR A 159 -16.93 -1.90 -24.35
N LEU A 160 -17.60 -2.06 -23.21
CA LEU A 160 -17.27 -1.32 -21.99
C LEU A 160 -15.92 -1.80 -21.42
N ILE A 161 -15.68 -3.11 -21.42
CA ILE A 161 -14.48 -3.70 -20.82
C ILE A 161 -13.29 -3.63 -21.79
N PHE A 162 -13.55 -3.80 -23.09
CA PHE A 162 -12.53 -3.79 -24.13
C PHE A 162 -12.86 -2.79 -25.23
N ASP A 163 -12.00 -1.77 -25.36
CA ASP A 163 -12.05 -0.83 -26.47
C ASP A 163 -11.29 -1.39 -27.68
N GLN A 164 -11.97 -1.53 -28.81
CA GLN A 164 -11.37 -2.03 -30.05
C GLN A 164 -10.32 -1.07 -30.64
N GLN A 165 -10.47 0.24 -30.44
CA GLN A 165 -9.57 1.24 -31.02
C GLN A 165 -8.25 1.29 -30.24
N THR A 166 -8.33 1.50 -28.93
CA THR A 166 -7.14 1.61 -28.07
C THR A 166 -6.56 0.27 -27.64
N LYS A 167 -7.30 -0.84 -27.85
CA LYS A 167 -7.02 -2.17 -27.27
C LYS A 167 -6.89 -2.12 -25.74
N GLY A 168 -7.54 -1.13 -25.12
CA GLY A 168 -7.48 -0.80 -23.70
C GLY A 168 -8.80 -1.06 -22.98
N ILE A 169 -8.86 -0.65 -21.71
CA ILE A 169 -10.11 -0.63 -20.93
C ILE A 169 -10.90 0.62 -21.33
N ALA A 170 -12.19 0.47 -21.65
CA ALA A 170 -12.99 1.57 -22.19
C ALA A 170 -13.66 2.45 -21.11
N TYR A 171 -13.73 1.97 -19.86
CA TYR A 171 -14.29 2.70 -18.72
C TYR A 171 -13.21 3.32 -17.82
N HIS A 172 -13.62 4.30 -17.01
CA HIS A 172 -12.84 4.79 -15.88
C HIS A 172 -13.79 4.97 -14.68
N PHE A 173 -13.64 4.12 -13.67
CA PHE A 173 -14.32 4.29 -12.39
C PHE A 173 -13.37 4.96 -11.39
N PRO A 174 -13.88 5.81 -10.50
CA PRO A 174 -13.07 6.56 -9.55
C PRO A 174 -12.46 5.65 -8.47
N GLY A 175 -11.27 6.02 -7.99
CA GLY A 175 -10.67 5.46 -6.78
C GLY A 175 -11.28 6.05 -5.50
N GLY A 176 -10.56 6.00 -4.38
CA GLY A 176 -10.97 6.70 -3.16
C GLY A 176 -10.74 8.21 -3.23
N MET A 177 -11.47 8.96 -2.40
CA MET A 177 -11.29 10.40 -2.23
C MET A 177 -9.96 10.68 -1.51
N THR A 178 -9.30 11.79 -1.85
CA THR A 178 -8.06 12.23 -1.16
C THR A 178 -8.06 13.74 -1.04
N ILE A 179 -7.55 14.27 0.07
CA ILE A 179 -7.33 15.70 0.28
C ILE A 179 -5.83 15.92 0.41
N LYS A 180 -5.23 16.57 -0.59
CA LYS A 180 -3.78 16.77 -0.68
C LYS A 180 -3.37 18.01 0.13
N PRO A 181 -2.31 17.91 0.95
CA PRO A 181 -1.90 19.01 1.82
C PRO A 181 -1.32 20.19 1.04
N ASP A 182 -0.74 19.95 -0.14
CA ASP A 182 -0.07 20.95 -0.98
C ASP A 182 -0.98 21.59 -2.04
N ARG A 183 -2.19 21.05 -2.25
CA ARG A 183 -3.10 21.52 -3.33
C ARG A 183 -4.50 21.83 -2.84
N ASP A 184 -5.04 20.97 -1.98
CA ASP A 184 -6.45 21.01 -1.63
C ASP A 184 -6.64 21.66 -0.25
N ALA A 185 -5.82 21.27 0.74
CA ALA A 185 -5.94 21.76 2.13
C ALA A 185 -4.97 22.90 2.49
N ASN A 186 -3.97 23.21 1.65
CA ASN A 186 -2.92 24.19 1.92
C ASN A 186 -2.20 24.03 3.28
N SER A 187 -2.10 22.81 3.78
CA SER A 187 -1.61 22.45 5.12
C SER A 187 -0.16 21.96 5.15
N HIS A 188 0.46 21.84 3.98
CA HIS A 188 1.86 21.42 3.85
C HIS A 188 2.83 22.35 4.59
N PHE A 189 3.88 21.76 5.16
CA PHE A 189 4.95 22.41 5.93
C PHE A 189 4.49 23.21 7.17
N VAL A 190 3.31 22.93 7.71
CA VAL A 190 2.87 23.48 8.99
C VAL A 190 2.93 22.36 10.05
N PRO A 191 3.43 22.64 11.29
CA PRO A 191 3.33 21.68 12.37
C PRO A 191 1.92 21.76 12.96
N TRP A 192 1.14 20.71 12.72
CA TRP A 192 -0.21 20.58 13.26
C TRP A 192 -0.15 19.81 14.57
N TYR A 193 -0.73 20.37 15.62
CA TYR A 193 -0.69 19.81 16.97
C TYR A 193 -2.04 19.24 17.37
N GLU A 194 -2.02 18.17 18.16
CA GLU A 194 -3.22 17.44 18.60
C GLU A 194 -4.09 17.07 17.39
N VAL A 195 -3.58 16.17 16.56
CA VAL A 195 -4.24 15.77 15.32
C VAL A 195 -5.11 14.56 15.59
N ILE A 196 -6.41 14.69 15.30
CA ILE A 196 -7.38 13.60 15.37
C ILE A 196 -7.65 13.11 13.95
N VAL A 197 -7.50 11.81 13.74
CA VAL A 197 -7.80 11.13 12.49
C VAL A 197 -9.12 10.40 12.63
N ALA A 198 -10.12 10.75 11.83
CA ALA A 198 -11.34 9.96 11.70
C ALA A 198 -11.11 8.89 10.63
N ASP A 199 -10.67 7.68 11.03
CA ASP A 199 -10.34 6.57 10.11
C ASP A 199 -11.42 5.49 10.12
N VAL A 200 -11.93 5.11 8.96
CA VAL A 200 -12.75 3.89 8.86
C VAL A 200 -11.82 2.70 8.72
N GLY A 201 -11.43 2.08 9.84
CA GLY A 201 -10.42 1.01 9.91
C GLY A 201 -10.64 -0.22 9.01
N ALA A 202 -11.79 -0.30 8.34
CA ALA A 202 -12.12 -1.23 7.25
C ALA A 202 -13.15 -0.66 6.26
N MET A 203 -12.96 0.57 5.74
CA MET A 203 -13.97 1.28 4.94
C MET A 203 -14.65 0.45 3.86
N TYR A 204 -13.88 -0.03 2.88
CA TYR A 204 -14.47 -0.78 1.76
C TYR A 204 -15.05 -2.14 2.15
N PRO A 205 -14.43 -2.93 3.06
CA PRO A 205 -15.10 -4.11 3.61
C PRO A 205 -16.44 -3.81 4.27
N THR A 206 -16.51 -2.74 5.06
CA THR A 206 -17.74 -2.29 5.75
C THR A 206 -18.81 -1.84 4.77
N ILE A 207 -18.45 -1.02 3.78
CA ILE A 207 -19.38 -0.59 2.72
C ILE A 207 -19.88 -1.81 1.93
N LEU A 208 -18.98 -2.72 1.53
CA LEU A 208 -19.37 -3.95 0.84
C LEU A 208 -20.39 -4.77 1.64
N ARG A 209 -20.22 -4.81 2.97
CA ARG A 209 -21.16 -5.48 3.88
C ARG A 209 -22.51 -4.80 3.92
N ALA A 210 -22.51 -3.48 4.09
CA ALA A 210 -23.71 -2.65 4.19
C ALA A 210 -24.55 -2.68 2.90
N VAL A 211 -23.94 -2.38 1.75
CA VAL A 211 -24.66 -2.23 0.48
C VAL A 211 -24.82 -3.54 -0.31
N ASN A 212 -24.45 -4.67 0.29
CA ASN A 212 -24.50 -6.00 -0.33
C ASN A 212 -23.77 -6.08 -1.69
N ALA A 213 -22.64 -5.40 -1.84
CA ALA A 213 -21.91 -5.36 -3.11
C ALA A 213 -21.26 -6.72 -3.45
N GLY A 214 -21.55 -7.24 -4.64
CA GLY A 214 -21.08 -8.53 -5.10
C GLY A 214 -21.37 -8.77 -6.57
N ALA A 215 -20.73 -9.79 -7.15
CA ALA A 215 -20.90 -10.12 -8.56
C ALA A 215 -22.29 -10.67 -8.89
N ASP A 216 -22.92 -11.32 -7.91
CA ASP A 216 -24.24 -11.96 -7.99
C ASP A 216 -25.38 -11.08 -7.44
N THR A 217 -25.08 -9.85 -7.01
CA THR A 217 -26.06 -8.99 -6.35
C THR A 217 -26.25 -7.63 -7.01
N VAL A 218 -25.26 -7.13 -7.76
CA VAL A 218 -25.32 -5.80 -8.36
C VAL A 218 -25.41 -5.90 -9.88
N ARG A 219 -26.43 -5.27 -10.46
CA ARG A 219 -26.60 -5.09 -11.92
C ARG A 219 -26.98 -3.65 -12.25
N ILE A 220 -26.92 -3.27 -13.52
CA ILE A 220 -27.41 -1.96 -13.96
C ILE A 220 -28.94 -1.95 -13.99
N ALA A 221 -29.54 -0.80 -13.67
CA ALA A 221 -30.95 -0.53 -13.86
C ALA A 221 -31.23 -0.10 -15.32
N ARG A 222 -32.25 -0.69 -15.94
CA ARG A 222 -32.76 -0.25 -17.26
C ARG A 222 -33.54 1.07 -17.12
N GLU A 223 -33.73 1.80 -18.21
CA GLU A 223 -34.45 3.10 -18.20
C GLU A 223 -35.84 3.04 -17.53
N GLY A 224 -36.57 1.93 -17.72
CA GLY A 224 -37.90 1.72 -17.13
C GLY A 224 -37.90 1.25 -15.66
N GLU A 225 -36.74 1.02 -15.05
CA GLU A 225 -36.64 0.54 -13.67
C GLU A 225 -36.32 1.68 -12.68
N GLU A 226 -36.79 1.56 -11.44
CA GLU A 226 -36.28 2.40 -10.34
C GLU A 226 -34.95 1.86 -9.84
N ALA A 227 -33.94 2.72 -9.78
CA ALA A 227 -32.62 2.38 -9.30
C ALA A 227 -32.64 2.31 -7.76
N ASP A 228 -32.01 1.28 -7.20
CA ASP A 228 -31.84 1.14 -5.74
C ASP A 228 -30.72 2.05 -5.24
N ASP A 229 -29.72 2.30 -6.09
CA ASP A 229 -28.62 3.20 -5.80
C ASP A 229 -27.98 3.75 -7.08
N TRP A 230 -27.00 4.64 -6.92
CA TRP A 230 -26.28 5.27 -8.02
C TRP A 230 -24.76 5.05 -7.89
N ILE A 231 -24.14 4.70 -9.02
CA ILE A 231 -22.69 4.55 -9.13
C ILE A 231 -22.11 5.60 -10.07
N TRP A 232 -20.91 6.07 -9.74
CA TRP A 232 -20.23 7.08 -10.50
C TRP A 232 -19.17 6.49 -11.43
N LEU A 233 -19.21 6.82 -12.72
CA LEU A 233 -18.12 6.58 -13.67
C LEU A 233 -17.63 7.87 -14.32
N LYS A 234 -16.31 8.09 -14.31
CA LYS A 234 -15.65 9.24 -14.95
C LYS A 234 -15.63 9.16 -16.47
N LYS A 235 -15.74 7.95 -17.03
CA LYS A 235 -15.75 7.69 -18.47
C LYS A 235 -16.49 6.38 -18.76
N VAL A 236 -17.38 6.45 -19.76
CA VAL A 236 -17.97 5.30 -20.44
C VAL A 236 -17.97 5.52 -21.95
N PRO A 237 -18.05 4.46 -22.78
CA PRO A 237 -18.22 4.60 -24.22
C PRO A 237 -19.58 5.18 -24.60
N GLU A 238 -19.65 5.91 -25.72
CA GLU A 238 -20.90 6.45 -26.26
C GLU A 238 -21.95 5.37 -26.56
N LYS A 239 -21.50 4.24 -27.14
CA LYS A 239 -22.35 3.06 -27.35
C LYS A 239 -23.01 2.56 -26.06
N PHE A 240 -22.35 2.71 -24.92
CA PHE A 240 -22.92 2.33 -23.62
C PHE A 240 -24.00 3.33 -23.18
N MET A 241 -23.80 4.63 -23.44
CA MET A 241 -24.78 5.67 -23.13
C MET A 241 -26.09 5.51 -23.91
N GLN A 242 -26.04 4.88 -25.08
CA GLN A 242 -27.19 4.64 -25.95
C GLN A 242 -27.88 3.27 -25.68
N ALA A 243 -27.42 2.51 -24.69
CA ALA A 243 -27.85 1.12 -24.47
C ALA A 243 -29.13 0.98 -23.60
N GLY A 244 -29.86 2.07 -23.35
CA GLY A 244 -31.14 2.05 -22.63
C GLY A 244 -31.00 1.80 -21.12
N PHE A 245 -29.95 2.35 -20.50
CA PHE A 245 -29.71 2.26 -19.07
C PHE A 245 -30.13 3.54 -18.34
N LYS A 246 -30.53 3.40 -17.08
CA LYS A 246 -30.87 4.55 -16.24
C LYS A 246 -29.60 5.33 -15.91
N MET A 247 -29.47 6.53 -16.46
CA MET A 247 -28.30 7.38 -16.33
C MET A 247 -28.71 8.83 -16.10
N ARG A 248 -27.88 9.58 -15.38
CA ARG A 248 -28.01 11.04 -15.24
C ARG A 248 -26.64 11.70 -15.19
N GLU A 249 -26.63 13.01 -15.38
CA GLU A 249 -25.46 13.83 -15.12
C GLU A 249 -25.05 13.71 -13.65
N ALA A 250 -23.74 13.66 -13.42
CA ALA A 250 -23.17 13.60 -12.10
C ALA A 250 -22.98 15.03 -11.57
N THR A 251 -23.67 15.34 -10.47
CA THR A 251 -23.82 16.71 -9.92
C THR A 251 -23.37 16.80 -8.47
N GLU A 252 -22.94 15.69 -7.87
CA GLU A 252 -22.51 15.60 -6.49
C GLU A 252 -21.19 16.34 -6.27
N ASP A 253 -21.03 17.00 -5.11
CA ASP A 253 -19.88 17.87 -4.82
C ASP A 253 -18.51 17.18 -4.88
N PHE A 254 -18.48 15.85 -4.69
CA PHE A 254 -17.25 15.04 -4.75
C PHE A 254 -16.89 14.59 -6.17
N ILE A 255 -17.71 14.91 -7.17
CA ILE A 255 -17.54 14.44 -8.55
C ILE A 255 -16.88 15.53 -9.40
N ASP A 256 -15.77 15.18 -10.05
CA ASP A 256 -15.10 16.09 -10.99
C ASP A 256 -15.74 16.06 -12.39
N LYS A 257 -16.09 14.88 -12.88
CA LYS A 257 -16.74 14.67 -14.17
C LYS A 257 -17.34 13.28 -14.29
N GLY A 258 -18.22 13.10 -15.25
CA GLY A 258 -18.71 11.79 -15.67
C GLY A 258 -20.22 11.68 -15.53
N ILE A 259 -20.68 10.46 -15.28
CA ILE A 259 -22.11 10.14 -15.22
C ILE A 259 -22.43 9.30 -13.99
N MET A 260 -23.66 9.44 -13.51
CA MET A 260 -24.25 8.52 -12.54
C MET A 260 -25.06 7.48 -13.28
N ILE A 261 -24.83 6.21 -12.95
CA ILE A 261 -25.53 5.05 -13.51
C ILE A 261 -26.35 4.43 -12.39
N GLY A 262 -27.64 4.21 -12.63
CA GLY A 262 -28.52 3.54 -11.68
C GLY A 262 -28.19 2.05 -11.60
N VAL A 263 -28.17 1.50 -10.40
CA VAL A 263 -27.97 0.06 -10.16
C VAL A 263 -29.17 -0.55 -9.45
N LYS A 264 -29.34 -1.85 -9.65
CA LYS A 264 -30.22 -2.69 -8.83
C LYS A 264 -29.37 -3.58 -7.94
N ILE A 265 -29.81 -3.72 -6.69
CA ILE A 265 -29.12 -4.49 -5.66
C ILE A 265 -30.09 -5.58 -5.19
N SER A 266 -29.60 -6.82 -5.13
CA SER A 266 -30.38 -7.93 -4.61
C SER A 266 -30.57 -7.81 -3.10
N ASP A 267 -31.79 -8.06 -2.63
CA ASP A 267 -32.10 -8.20 -1.20
C ASP A 267 -31.43 -9.44 -0.57
N GLU A 268 -31.12 -10.45 -1.38
CA GLU A 268 -30.41 -11.64 -0.92
C GLU A 268 -28.90 -11.40 -0.80
N SER A 269 -28.32 -11.79 0.33
CA SER A 269 -26.89 -11.65 0.57
C SER A 269 -26.04 -12.29 -0.54
N GLY A 270 -25.10 -11.53 -1.08
CA GLY A 270 -24.17 -11.95 -2.12
C GLY A 270 -23.09 -12.89 -1.63
N LEU A 271 -22.48 -13.64 -2.54
CA LEU A 271 -21.45 -14.62 -2.17
C LEU A 271 -20.22 -13.99 -1.52
N VAL A 272 -19.76 -12.86 -2.07
CA VAL A 272 -18.63 -12.10 -1.52
C VAL A 272 -19.02 -11.48 -0.17
N ASN A 273 -20.24 -10.96 -0.07
CA ASN A 273 -20.77 -10.38 1.16
C ASN A 273 -20.84 -11.41 2.31
N LEU A 274 -21.29 -12.63 2.01
CA LEU A 274 -21.32 -13.77 2.95
C LEU A 274 -19.92 -14.22 3.37
N ALA A 275 -18.97 -14.26 2.43
CA ALA A 275 -17.57 -14.54 2.74
C ALA A 275 -16.96 -13.44 3.63
N MET A 276 -17.27 -12.17 3.34
CA MET A 276 -16.82 -11.03 4.13
C MET A 276 -17.37 -11.06 5.56
N LYS A 277 -18.66 -11.42 5.74
CA LYS A 277 -19.26 -11.62 7.07
C LYS A 277 -18.46 -12.60 7.91
N GLY A 278 -18.09 -13.74 7.31
CA GLY A 278 -17.33 -14.79 7.99
C GLY A 278 -15.98 -14.29 8.52
N ILE A 279 -15.20 -13.60 7.68
CA ILE A 279 -13.88 -13.11 8.08
C ILE A 279 -13.96 -11.93 9.06
N MET A 280 -14.92 -11.01 8.88
CA MET A 280 -15.10 -9.89 9.82
C MET A 280 -15.55 -10.36 11.20
N ASN A 281 -16.49 -11.31 11.27
CA ASN A 281 -16.91 -11.90 12.55
C ASN A 281 -15.75 -12.58 13.27
N PHE A 282 -14.89 -13.28 12.53
CA PHE A 282 -13.73 -13.93 13.12
C PHE A 282 -12.69 -12.92 13.62
N ILE A 283 -12.41 -11.87 12.83
CA ILE A 283 -11.56 -10.75 13.25
C ILE A 283 -12.11 -10.08 14.52
N GLY A 284 -13.42 -9.85 14.60
CA GLY A 284 -14.07 -9.27 15.78
C GLY A 284 -13.83 -10.09 17.04
N LYS A 285 -13.97 -11.43 16.95
CA LYS A 285 -13.65 -12.35 18.04
C LYS A 285 -12.19 -12.27 18.47
N ILE A 286 -11.26 -12.31 17.51
CA ILE A 286 -9.82 -12.20 17.79
C ILE A 286 -9.48 -10.87 18.45
N LYS A 287 -10.05 -9.75 17.99
CA LYS A 287 -9.87 -8.43 18.63
C LYS A 287 -10.35 -8.46 20.10
N ALA A 288 -11.51 -9.07 20.37
CA ALA A 288 -12.07 -9.14 21.72
C ALA A 288 -11.23 -10.03 22.67
N GLU A 289 -10.73 -11.16 22.19
CA GLU A 289 -9.83 -12.04 22.95
C GLU A 289 -8.47 -11.35 23.19
N MET A 290 -7.92 -10.67 22.19
CA MET A 290 -6.64 -9.97 22.29
C MET A 290 -6.65 -8.81 23.30
N LYS A 291 -7.82 -8.19 23.54
CA LYS A 291 -7.97 -7.17 24.60
C LYS A 291 -7.81 -7.75 26.01
N LYS A 292 -8.10 -9.04 26.20
CA LYS A 292 -8.07 -9.73 27.50
C LYS A 292 -6.78 -10.54 27.72
N ALA A 293 -6.10 -10.91 26.63
CA ALA A 293 -4.90 -11.73 26.68
C ALA A 293 -3.65 -10.93 27.04
N GLU A 294 -2.67 -11.61 27.64
CA GLU A 294 -1.33 -11.09 27.95
C GLU A 294 -0.23 -12.04 27.43
N GLY A 295 1.03 -11.59 27.50
CA GLY A 295 2.19 -12.42 27.17
C GLY A 295 2.15 -13.07 25.78
N GLU A 296 2.44 -14.36 25.73
CA GLU A 296 2.55 -15.14 24.49
C GLU A 296 1.19 -15.30 23.77
N GLU A 297 0.10 -15.44 24.53
CA GLU A 297 -1.24 -15.58 23.95
C GLU A 297 -1.64 -14.32 23.18
N LYS A 298 -1.43 -13.14 23.77
CA LYS A 298 -1.65 -11.86 23.08
C LYS A 298 -0.83 -11.76 21.80
N ARG A 299 0.43 -12.22 21.83
CA ARG A 299 1.32 -12.24 20.66
C ARG A 299 0.76 -13.13 19.54
N ARG A 300 0.28 -14.33 19.88
CA ARG A 300 -0.33 -15.27 18.92
C ARG A 300 -1.62 -14.68 18.32
N LEU A 301 -2.50 -14.11 19.15
CA LEU A 301 -3.73 -13.45 18.69
C LEU A 301 -3.43 -12.26 17.77
N ALA A 302 -2.41 -11.46 18.08
CA ALA A 302 -1.96 -10.37 17.21
C ALA A 302 -1.47 -10.89 15.84
N MET A 303 -0.73 -12.01 15.82
CA MET A 303 -0.30 -12.65 14.57
C MET A 303 -1.51 -13.14 13.74
N ILE A 304 -2.47 -13.81 14.36
CA ILE A 304 -3.72 -14.25 13.72
C ILE A 304 -4.45 -13.04 13.12
N TYR A 305 -4.63 -11.97 13.91
CA TYR A 305 -5.29 -10.74 13.48
C TYR A 305 -4.61 -10.13 12.25
N GLN A 306 -3.29 -10.02 12.23
CA GLN A 306 -2.54 -9.46 11.09
C GLN A 306 -2.77 -10.28 9.82
N SER A 307 -2.72 -11.61 9.91
CA SER A 307 -2.97 -12.50 8.76
C SER A 307 -4.37 -12.32 8.18
N LEU A 308 -5.39 -12.17 9.04
CA LEU A 308 -6.78 -11.99 8.62
C LEU A 308 -7.07 -10.57 8.13
N LYS A 309 -6.45 -9.54 8.74
CA LYS A 309 -6.61 -8.13 8.35
C LYS A 309 -6.22 -7.92 6.88
N GLY A 310 -5.09 -8.49 6.47
CA GLY A 310 -4.64 -8.43 5.07
C GLY A 310 -5.63 -9.09 4.11
N ALA A 311 -6.17 -10.26 4.48
CA ALA A 311 -7.15 -10.97 3.68
C ALA A 311 -8.48 -10.22 3.56
N ARG A 312 -9.00 -9.65 4.66
CA ARG A 312 -10.18 -8.79 4.70
C ARG A 312 -10.03 -7.59 3.77
N ASN A 313 -8.95 -6.83 3.90
CA ASN A 313 -8.73 -5.60 3.12
C ASN A 313 -8.59 -5.87 1.62
N ALA A 314 -8.10 -7.05 1.26
CA ALA A 314 -8.00 -7.44 -0.14
C ALA A 314 -9.35 -7.81 -0.78
N GLY A 315 -10.40 -8.08 0.02
CA GLY A 315 -11.71 -8.53 -0.42
C GLY A 315 -12.72 -7.44 -0.75
N THR A 316 -12.32 -6.45 -1.51
CA THR A 316 -13.09 -5.21 -1.68
C THR A 316 -13.40 -4.94 -3.16
N HIS A 317 -13.47 -3.67 -3.58
CA HIS A 317 -13.61 -3.31 -4.98
C HIS A 317 -12.53 -3.97 -5.87
N GLY A 318 -11.31 -4.17 -5.36
CA GLY A 318 -10.18 -4.70 -6.15
C GLY A 318 -10.38 -6.12 -6.69
N ILE A 319 -11.11 -7.00 -6.00
CA ILE A 319 -11.44 -8.34 -6.53
C ILE A 319 -12.58 -8.30 -7.55
N LEU A 320 -13.43 -7.27 -7.49
CA LEU A 320 -14.56 -7.07 -8.38
C LEU A 320 -14.15 -6.32 -9.67
N SER A 321 -13.10 -5.48 -9.61
CA SER A 321 -12.68 -4.60 -10.71
C SER A 321 -11.43 -5.06 -11.47
N ALA A 322 -11.07 -6.34 -11.42
CA ALA A 322 -9.83 -6.87 -12.00
C ALA A 322 -10.05 -7.62 -13.34
N PRO A 323 -10.34 -6.94 -14.47
CA PRO A 323 -10.78 -7.61 -15.70
C PRO A 323 -9.68 -8.45 -16.36
N ARG A 324 -8.41 -8.20 -16.03
CA ARG A 324 -7.25 -8.93 -16.57
C ARG A 324 -6.84 -10.14 -15.72
N VAL A 325 -7.39 -10.27 -14.52
CA VAL A 325 -7.09 -11.37 -13.59
C VAL A 325 -8.15 -12.45 -13.76
N SER A 326 -7.73 -13.71 -13.72
CA SER A 326 -8.65 -14.84 -13.80
C SER A 326 -9.46 -14.91 -12.51
N CYS A 327 -10.77 -14.63 -12.59
CA CYS A 327 -11.65 -14.59 -11.44
C CYS A 327 -13.09 -14.92 -11.80
N ARG A 328 -13.92 -15.14 -10.78
CA ARG A 328 -15.37 -15.36 -10.89
C ARG A 328 -16.17 -14.15 -10.47
N GLN A 329 -15.57 -13.29 -9.65
CA GLN A 329 -16.26 -12.18 -9.01
C GLN A 329 -16.16 -10.85 -9.79
N PHE A 330 -15.70 -10.85 -11.04
CA PHE A 330 -15.62 -9.61 -11.80
C PHE A 330 -17.00 -8.99 -11.99
N ASN A 331 -17.19 -7.80 -11.42
CA ASN A 331 -18.39 -6.98 -11.52
C ASN A 331 -17.99 -5.51 -11.31
N LEU A 332 -17.94 -4.74 -12.39
CA LEU A 332 -17.57 -3.32 -12.36
C LEU A 332 -18.52 -2.51 -11.48
N TRP A 333 -19.79 -2.87 -11.46
CA TRP A 333 -20.86 -2.13 -10.79
C TRP A 333 -20.76 -2.25 -9.28
N GLY A 334 -20.56 -3.46 -8.77
CA GLY A 334 -20.28 -3.68 -7.36
C GLY A 334 -18.99 -3.00 -6.92
N ALA A 335 -17.96 -2.96 -7.78
CA ALA A 335 -16.73 -2.23 -7.47
C ALA A 335 -16.95 -0.71 -7.39
N ALA A 336 -17.66 -0.14 -8.37
CA ALA A 336 -17.97 1.29 -8.42
C ALA A 336 -18.91 1.71 -7.29
N LEU A 337 -19.89 0.87 -6.93
CA LEU A 337 -20.80 1.12 -5.80
C LEU A 337 -20.02 1.32 -4.49
N ILE A 338 -19.03 0.46 -4.23
CA ILE A 338 -18.18 0.57 -3.05
C ILE A 338 -17.39 1.88 -3.06
N THR A 339 -16.78 2.26 -4.19
CA THR A 339 -15.95 3.47 -4.25
C THR A 339 -16.79 4.75 -4.25
N THR A 340 -17.93 4.78 -4.94
CA THR A 340 -18.88 5.91 -4.94
C THR A 340 -19.42 6.18 -3.55
N LYS A 341 -19.91 5.15 -2.83
CA LYS A 341 -20.33 5.32 -1.43
C LYS A 341 -19.19 5.77 -0.54
N GLY A 342 -17.99 5.25 -0.78
CA GLY A 342 -16.83 5.67 -0.03
C GLY A 342 -16.53 7.16 -0.19
N GLN A 343 -16.59 7.68 -1.42
CA GLN A 343 -16.40 9.12 -1.66
C GLN A 343 -17.52 9.96 -1.04
N HIS A 344 -18.77 9.49 -1.10
CA HIS A 344 -19.89 10.18 -0.49
C HIS A 344 -19.71 10.32 1.03
N ILE A 345 -19.35 9.23 1.70
CA ILE A 345 -19.07 9.21 3.15
C ILE A 345 -17.98 10.21 3.52
N LEU A 346 -16.86 10.21 2.81
CA LEU A 346 -15.73 11.09 3.11
C LEU A 346 -16.06 12.55 2.79
N SER A 347 -16.78 12.81 1.69
CA SER A 347 -17.18 14.17 1.29
C SER A 347 -18.15 14.78 2.30
N ASP A 348 -19.17 14.02 2.70
CA ASP A 348 -20.14 14.45 3.69
C ASP A 348 -19.50 14.65 5.07
N THR A 349 -18.64 13.70 5.50
CA THR A 349 -17.87 13.82 6.75
C THR A 349 -17.00 15.08 6.73
N LEU A 350 -16.32 15.37 5.61
CA LEU A 350 -15.54 16.59 5.43
C LEU A 350 -16.41 17.85 5.58
N GLN A 351 -17.57 17.89 4.93
CA GLN A 351 -18.49 19.03 5.00
C GLN A 351 -19.00 19.26 6.43
N ILE A 352 -19.38 18.19 7.14
CA ILE A 352 -19.84 18.27 8.54
C ILE A 352 -18.72 18.78 9.45
N LEU A 353 -17.50 18.23 9.32
CA LEU A 353 -16.36 18.65 10.12
C LEU A 353 -16.04 20.13 9.89
N ASN A 354 -15.94 20.57 8.63
CA ASN A 354 -15.69 21.98 8.29
C ASN A 354 -16.81 22.88 8.80
N GLY A 355 -18.08 22.47 8.66
CA GLY A 355 -19.25 23.20 9.15
C GLY A 355 -19.27 23.36 10.68
N ARG A 356 -18.60 22.48 11.42
CA ARG A 356 -18.39 22.57 12.88
C ARG A 356 -17.11 23.31 13.28
N GLY A 357 -16.44 23.96 12.33
CA GLY A 357 -15.23 24.75 12.57
C GLY A 357 -13.95 23.92 12.70
N ALA A 358 -13.96 22.64 12.35
CA ALA A 358 -12.77 21.83 12.34
C ALA A 358 -11.83 22.23 11.18
N ARG A 359 -10.52 22.21 11.42
CA ARG A 359 -9.52 22.44 10.37
C ARG A 359 -9.04 21.09 9.83
N VAL A 360 -9.59 20.67 8.68
CA VAL A 360 -9.11 19.47 7.99
C VAL A 360 -7.79 19.77 7.28
N VAL A 361 -6.76 18.97 7.57
CA VAL A 361 -5.38 19.19 7.08
C VAL A 361 -4.90 18.12 6.12
N TYR A 362 -5.53 16.95 6.09
CA TYR A 362 -5.21 15.88 5.16
C TYR A 362 -6.40 14.90 5.04
N GLY A 363 -6.46 14.16 3.94
CA GLY A 363 -7.42 13.09 3.77
C GLY A 363 -6.85 12.00 2.86
N ASP A 364 -6.97 10.74 3.27
CA ASP A 364 -6.69 9.57 2.44
C ASP A 364 -8.00 8.83 2.14
N THR A 365 -7.89 7.70 1.44
CA THR A 365 -9.03 6.94 0.94
C THR A 365 -9.99 6.41 2.01
N ASP A 366 -9.58 6.43 3.28
CA ASP A 366 -10.25 5.84 4.42
C ASP A 366 -10.30 6.75 5.66
N GLY A 367 -9.69 7.93 5.64
CA GLY A 367 -9.72 8.80 6.81
C GLY A 367 -9.42 10.27 6.57
N ILE A 368 -9.93 11.10 7.48
CA ILE A 368 -9.83 12.57 7.48
C ILE A 368 -9.06 13.03 8.70
N TYR A 369 -8.08 13.91 8.50
CA TYR A 369 -7.16 14.36 9.52
C TYR A 369 -7.53 15.79 9.93
N ILE A 370 -7.79 15.98 11.22
CA ILE A 370 -8.29 17.21 11.81
C ILE A 370 -7.21 17.76 12.73
N ALA A 371 -6.74 18.98 12.50
CA ALA A 371 -5.85 19.64 13.42
C ALA A 371 -6.64 20.36 14.52
N CYS A 372 -6.32 20.07 15.79
CA CYS A 372 -7.00 20.69 16.92
C CYS A 372 -6.25 21.93 17.43
N SER A 373 -4.92 21.98 17.34
CA SER A 373 -4.12 23.05 17.96
C SER A 373 -3.06 23.65 17.03
N ARG A 374 -2.71 24.92 17.31
CA ARG A 374 -1.58 25.67 16.74
C ARG A 374 -0.34 25.66 17.62
N SER A 375 -0.41 25.09 18.82
CA SER A 375 0.72 24.91 19.72
C SER A 375 0.80 23.49 20.26
N ALA A 376 2.03 23.05 20.53
CA ALA A 376 2.31 21.77 21.16
C ALA A 376 1.58 21.69 22.51
N SER A 377 0.94 20.55 22.77
CA SER A 377 0.39 20.30 24.10
C SER A 377 1.51 20.22 25.14
N ARG A 378 1.14 20.39 26.40
CA ARG A 378 2.10 20.35 27.51
C ARG A 378 2.94 19.07 27.51
N LYS A 379 2.31 17.94 27.21
CA LYS A 379 2.96 16.62 27.08
C LYS A 379 4.08 16.64 26.02
N LEU A 380 3.80 17.20 24.84
CA LEU A 380 4.77 17.30 23.76
C LEU A 380 5.85 18.35 24.05
N ALA A 381 5.46 19.50 24.61
CA ALA A 381 6.38 20.57 24.99
C ALA A 381 7.41 20.10 26.03
N ASP A 382 6.96 19.40 27.07
CA ASP A 382 7.82 18.80 28.11
C ASP A 382 8.80 17.78 27.50
N ALA A 383 8.32 16.91 26.60
CA ALA A 383 9.14 15.91 25.92
C ALA A 383 10.16 16.52 24.94
N LEU A 384 9.86 17.71 24.39
CA LEU A 384 10.75 18.49 23.52
C LEU A 384 11.71 19.39 24.32
N GLY A 385 11.43 19.64 25.61
CA GLY A 385 12.20 20.54 26.45
C GLY A 385 11.99 22.03 26.10
N VAL A 386 10.78 22.39 25.68
CA VAL A 386 10.42 23.76 25.28
C VAL A 386 9.21 24.26 26.07
N ASP A 387 9.11 25.56 26.25
CA ASP A 387 7.89 26.20 26.76
C ASP A 387 7.02 26.60 25.56
N ALA A 388 5.88 25.92 25.39
CA ALA A 388 4.94 26.21 24.30
C ALA A 388 3.91 27.30 24.68
N GLY A 389 3.93 27.80 25.92
CA GLY A 389 2.93 28.73 26.44
C GLY A 389 1.54 28.10 26.58
N GLU A 390 0.50 28.93 26.49
CA GLU A 390 -0.90 28.46 26.51
C GLU A 390 -1.30 27.74 25.21
N GLU A 391 -2.19 26.77 25.34
CA GLU A 391 -2.70 25.99 24.21
C GLU A 391 -3.57 26.85 23.28
N LYS A 392 -3.14 26.95 22.02
CA LYS A 392 -3.80 27.74 20.97
C LYS A 392 -4.76 26.85 20.17
N TRP A 393 -5.90 26.54 20.76
CA TRP A 393 -6.92 25.67 20.16
C TRP A 393 -7.56 26.29 18.90
N ILE A 394 -7.58 25.52 17.81
CA ILE A 394 -8.43 25.73 16.63
C ILE A 394 -9.83 25.18 16.94
N ILE A 395 -9.87 23.93 17.38
CA ILE A 395 -11.05 23.24 17.90
C ILE A 395 -10.59 22.38 19.08
N LYS A 396 -11.42 22.26 20.12
CA LYS A 396 -11.09 21.38 21.24
C LYS A 396 -11.20 19.90 20.81
N PRO A 397 -10.32 18.99 21.27
CA PRO A 397 -10.37 17.56 20.96
C PRO A 397 -11.75 16.95 21.18
N ASP A 398 -12.39 17.21 22.33
CA ASP A 398 -13.72 16.71 22.65
C ASP A 398 -14.77 17.10 21.61
N LYS A 399 -14.72 18.32 21.08
CA LYS A 399 -15.65 18.79 20.05
C LYS A 399 -15.41 18.13 18.70
N ALA A 400 -14.15 17.82 18.37
CA ALA A 400 -13.81 17.08 17.18
C ALA A 400 -14.30 15.62 17.30
N LEU A 401 -14.13 14.99 18.46
CA LEU A 401 -14.66 13.66 18.75
C LEU A 401 -16.20 13.61 18.70
N GLU A 402 -16.89 14.60 19.26
CA GLU A 402 -18.35 14.75 19.15
C GLU A 402 -18.81 14.88 17.69
N ALA A 403 -18.05 15.58 16.85
CA ALA A 403 -18.33 15.69 15.42
C ALA A 403 -18.15 14.35 14.69
N ILE A 404 -17.12 13.58 15.05
CA ILE A 404 -16.88 12.24 14.51
C ILE A 404 -18.01 11.29 14.92
N GLU A 405 -18.45 11.33 16.19
CA GLU A 405 -19.54 10.44 16.63
C GLU A 405 -20.87 10.80 15.97
N PHE A 406 -21.15 12.08 15.75
CA PHE A 406 -22.30 12.48 14.94
C PHE A 406 -22.25 11.89 13.52
N CYS A 407 -21.08 11.91 12.88
CA CYS A 407 -20.90 11.26 11.58
C CYS A 407 -21.11 9.74 11.67
N ASN A 408 -20.66 9.10 12.75
CA ASN A 408 -20.91 7.67 12.99
C ASN A 408 -22.40 7.36 13.07
N GLU A 409 -23.16 8.09 13.88
CA GLU A 409 -24.61 7.91 14.03
C GLU A 409 -25.33 8.07 12.69
N LYS A 410 -25.06 9.17 11.97
CA LYS A 410 -25.64 9.42 10.65
C LYS A 410 -25.37 8.27 9.68
N TRP A 411 -24.13 7.84 9.54
CA TRP A 411 -23.77 6.82 8.56
C TRP A 411 -24.18 5.40 8.97
N ARG A 412 -24.32 5.10 10.27
CA ARG A 412 -24.94 3.85 10.73
C ARG A 412 -26.41 3.78 10.32
N GLU A 413 -27.13 4.91 10.39
CA GLU A 413 -28.53 5.02 9.95
C GLU A 413 -28.66 4.95 8.43
N GLU A 414 -27.90 5.77 7.69
CA GLU A 414 -27.99 5.81 6.22
C GLU A 414 -27.56 4.51 5.53
N LEU A 415 -26.60 3.77 6.12
CA LEU A 415 -26.16 2.48 5.60
C LEU A 415 -26.98 1.30 6.13
N ASP A 416 -27.90 1.52 7.09
CA ASP A 416 -28.52 0.47 7.90
C ASP A 416 -27.47 -0.56 8.42
N TYR A 417 -26.35 -0.04 8.93
CA TYR A 417 -25.20 -0.87 9.32
C TYR A 417 -24.56 -0.39 10.61
N ARG A 418 -24.99 -0.99 11.73
CA ARG A 418 -24.56 -0.61 13.10
C ARG A 418 -23.06 -0.73 13.37
N GLU A 419 -22.35 -1.60 12.65
CA GLU A 419 -20.91 -1.79 12.81
C GLU A 419 -20.08 -0.77 11.99
N PHE A 420 -20.73 0.20 11.31
CA PHE A 420 -20.01 1.32 10.72
C PHE A 420 -19.42 2.21 11.82
N GLU A 421 -18.13 2.53 11.69
CA GLU A 421 -17.40 3.35 12.66
C GLU A 421 -16.19 4.02 11.98
N LEU A 422 -16.12 5.34 12.13
CA LEU A 422 -14.95 6.18 12.04
C LEU A 422 -14.23 6.07 13.39
N GLU A 423 -13.23 5.19 13.47
CA GLU A 423 -12.37 5.00 14.63
C GLU A 423 -11.46 6.24 14.77
N PRO A 424 -11.50 6.99 15.89
CA PRO A 424 -10.59 8.11 16.10
C PRO A 424 -9.18 7.60 16.45
N GLU A 425 -8.16 8.09 15.75
CA GLU A 425 -6.76 7.97 16.13
C GLU A 425 -6.19 9.35 16.50
N GLU A 426 -5.40 9.43 17.58
CA GLU A 426 -4.83 10.68 18.08
C GLU A 426 -3.31 10.72 17.90
N HIS A 427 -2.79 11.88 17.48
CA HIS A 427 -1.37 12.14 17.32
C HIS A 427 -0.96 13.46 17.96
N ASP A 428 0.16 13.47 18.69
CA ASP A 428 0.61 14.67 19.41
C ASP A 428 1.02 15.79 18.42
N ALA A 429 1.70 15.46 17.32
CA ALA A 429 1.92 16.38 16.20
C ALA A 429 2.12 15.68 14.84
N MET A 430 1.79 16.40 13.76
CA MET A 430 2.05 15.95 12.39
C MET A 430 2.56 17.08 11.49
N ILE A 431 3.47 16.76 10.58
CA ILE A 431 3.91 17.65 9.50
C ILE A 431 3.65 16.98 8.16
N PHE A 432 2.83 17.61 7.32
CA PHE A 432 2.53 17.15 5.97
C PHE A 432 3.47 17.80 4.95
N VAL A 433 3.89 17.05 3.93
CA VAL A 433 4.74 17.59 2.85
C VAL A 433 3.98 17.56 1.53
N LYS A 434 3.53 16.36 1.13
CA LYS A 434 2.73 16.12 -0.08
C LYS A 434 1.81 14.94 0.18
N HIS A 435 0.89 14.64 -0.75
CA HIS A 435 0.05 13.45 -0.68
C HIS A 435 0.87 12.18 -0.35
N LYS A 436 0.42 11.44 0.68
CA LYS A 436 1.08 10.24 1.22
C LYS A 436 2.52 10.44 1.72
N ASN A 437 2.96 11.67 1.94
CA ASN A 437 4.30 11.99 2.48
C ASN A 437 4.16 12.94 3.67
N TYR A 438 4.28 12.39 4.87
CA TYR A 438 4.11 13.12 6.14
C TYR A 438 4.88 12.46 7.29
N LEU A 439 5.02 13.23 8.37
CA LEU A 439 5.73 12.87 9.59
C LEU A 439 4.74 12.91 10.75
N ILE A 440 4.79 11.90 11.62
CA ILE A 440 4.02 11.81 12.86
C ILE A 440 5.01 11.88 14.02
N PHE A 441 4.68 12.65 15.05
CA PHE A 441 5.45 12.79 16.28
C PHE A 441 4.52 12.45 17.45
N ASP A 442 4.79 11.33 18.12
CA ASP A 442 4.02 10.90 19.29
C ASP A 442 4.94 10.75 20.49
N VAL A 443 4.52 11.21 21.66
CA VAL A 443 5.21 11.06 22.93
C VAL A 443 4.89 9.70 23.52
N LYS A 444 5.93 8.88 23.72
CA LYS A 444 5.88 7.58 24.41
C LYS A 444 6.98 7.55 25.46
N ASP A 445 6.60 7.19 26.70
CA ASP A 445 7.53 7.12 27.85
C ASP A 445 8.35 8.42 28.03
N GLY A 446 7.69 9.57 27.86
CA GLY A 446 8.31 10.90 28.00
C GLY A 446 9.27 11.29 26.86
N LYS A 447 9.36 10.49 25.78
CA LYS A 447 10.22 10.76 24.62
C LYS A 447 9.40 10.88 23.35
N VAL A 448 9.78 11.82 22.49
CA VAL A 448 9.16 11.98 21.17
C VAL A 448 9.65 10.89 20.23
N ASN A 449 8.72 10.10 19.72
CA ASN A 449 8.94 9.11 18.69
C ASN A 449 8.43 9.64 17.34
N MET A 450 9.31 9.69 16.35
CA MET A 450 8.96 10.14 15.00
C MET A 450 8.73 8.95 14.08
N VAL A 451 7.59 8.93 13.40
CA VAL A 451 7.25 7.95 12.35
C VAL A 451 7.10 8.67 11.02
N THR A 452 7.82 8.19 10.00
CA THR A 452 7.68 8.69 8.63
C THR A 452 6.59 7.89 7.89
N LYS A 453 5.87 8.53 6.97
CA LYS A 453 4.95 7.89 6.02
C LYS A 453 5.24 8.44 4.62
N GLY A 454 5.33 7.56 3.64
CA GLY A 454 5.59 7.92 2.24
C GLY A 454 6.93 7.45 1.68
N ASN A 455 6.94 7.27 0.36
CA ASN A 455 8.10 6.76 -0.38
C ASN A 455 9.28 7.74 -0.38
N ASN A 456 9.04 9.04 -0.18
CA ASN A 456 10.12 10.03 -0.08
C ASN A 456 11.04 9.71 1.09
N PHE A 457 10.48 9.24 2.21
CA PHE A 457 11.19 8.91 3.43
C PHE A 457 11.57 7.42 3.54
N LYS A 458 10.79 6.53 2.91
CA LYS A 458 10.95 5.06 2.99
C LYS A 458 11.34 4.48 1.63
N GLY A 459 12.64 4.40 1.36
CA GLY A 459 13.19 3.62 0.25
C GLY A 459 14.27 2.67 0.76
N SER A 460 14.11 1.36 0.57
CA SER A 460 15.14 0.36 0.96
C SER A 460 16.44 0.52 0.16
N ASP A 461 16.37 1.27 -0.93
CA ASP A 461 17.48 1.67 -1.77
C ASP A 461 18.21 2.93 -1.27
N LYS A 462 17.92 3.37 -0.04
CA LYS A 462 18.58 4.48 0.64
C LYS A 462 19.19 3.98 1.97
N PRO A 463 20.38 4.44 2.35
CA PRO A 463 20.99 4.13 3.65
C PRO A 463 20.17 4.63 4.84
N ASP A 464 20.29 3.94 5.96
CA ASP A 464 19.58 4.27 7.21
C ASP A 464 20.08 5.55 7.87
N ILE A 465 21.34 5.92 7.66
CA ILE A 465 21.93 7.12 8.27
C ILE A 465 21.13 8.38 7.95
N ALA A 466 20.63 8.52 6.72
CA ALA A 466 19.81 9.67 6.33
C ALA A 466 18.48 9.72 7.09
N ARG A 467 17.90 8.57 7.44
CA ARG A 467 16.67 8.48 8.24
C ARG A 467 16.93 8.75 9.72
N ILE A 468 18.08 8.30 10.22
CA ILE A 468 18.50 8.55 11.61
C ILE A 468 18.71 10.06 11.80
N VAL A 469 19.51 10.70 10.94
CA VAL A 469 19.79 12.13 11.02
C VAL A 469 18.54 12.98 10.74
N LEU A 470 17.65 12.55 9.84
CA LEU A 470 16.34 13.21 9.63
C LEU A 470 15.54 13.32 10.94
N LYS A 471 15.56 12.29 11.79
CA LYS A 471 14.84 12.33 13.07
C LYS A 471 15.35 13.47 13.94
N ASP A 472 16.66 13.59 14.08
CA ASP A 472 17.27 14.63 14.91
C ASP A 472 17.00 16.03 14.34
N ILE A 473 17.10 16.19 13.02
CA ILE A 473 16.75 17.44 12.34
C ILE A 473 15.29 17.82 12.63
N MET A 474 14.35 16.90 12.44
CA MET A 474 12.93 17.22 12.55
C MET A 474 12.47 17.44 13.99
N LEU A 475 13.11 16.82 14.98
CA LEU A 475 12.86 17.15 16.38
C LEU A 475 13.25 18.59 16.71
N ASP A 476 14.40 19.06 16.21
CA ASP A 476 14.83 20.45 16.42
C ASP A 476 13.96 21.43 15.61
N VAL A 477 13.50 21.05 14.41
CA VAL A 477 12.49 21.84 13.66
C VAL A 477 11.21 21.99 14.47
N LEU A 478 10.74 20.92 15.11
CA LEU A 478 9.51 20.96 15.91
C LEU A 478 9.68 21.83 17.16
N LYS A 479 10.86 21.79 17.82
CA LYS A 479 11.18 22.67 18.96
C LYS A 479 11.10 24.15 18.60
N GLU A 480 11.65 24.55 17.46
CA GLU A 480 11.63 25.94 17.00
C GLU A 480 10.26 26.43 16.56
N ASN A 481 9.38 25.50 16.20
CA ASN A 481 8.06 25.79 15.68
C ASN A 481 6.96 25.28 16.62
N ALA A 482 7.23 25.24 17.93
CA ALA A 482 6.36 24.69 18.97
C ALA A 482 4.99 25.38 19.04
N SER A 483 4.86 26.60 18.53
CA SER A 483 3.59 27.28 18.31
C SER A 483 3.65 28.20 17.09
N TRP A 484 2.48 28.57 16.57
CA TRP A 484 2.34 29.54 15.48
C TRP A 484 1.01 30.28 15.51
N ASP A 485 0.95 31.44 14.85
CA ASP A 485 -0.25 32.28 14.77
C ASP A 485 -0.88 32.31 13.38
N GLY A 486 -0.06 32.21 12.32
CA GLY A 486 -0.51 32.14 10.92
C GLY A 486 0.09 30.95 10.15
N GLU A 487 -0.72 30.29 9.33
CA GLU A 487 -0.30 29.10 8.57
C GLU A 487 0.84 29.42 7.59
N GLU A 488 0.81 30.58 6.92
CA GLU A 488 1.87 30.96 5.95
C GLU A 488 3.20 31.25 6.64
N GLU A 489 3.16 31.91 7.79
CA GLU A 489 4.35 32.18 8.60
C GLU A 489 4.93 30.86 9.14
N ALA A 490 4.09 29.99 9.69
CA ALA A 490 4.48 28.66 10.15
C ALA A 490 5.15 27.87 9.02
N ARG A 491 4.55 27.93 7.82
CA ARG A 491 5.07 27.25 6.62
C ARG A 491 6.48 27.70 6.27
N GLU A 492 6.70 29.01 6.20
CA GLU A 492 8.00 29.57 5.86
C GLU A 492 9.02 29.36 6.98
N SER A 493 8.59 29.43 8.24
CA SER A 493 9.42 29.13 9.40
C SER A 493 9.91 27.68 9.38
N VAL A 494 9.02 26.70 9.21
CA VAL A 494 9.39 25.28 9.12
C VAL A 494 10.34 25.03 7.95
N LYS A 495 10.08 25.57 6.76
CA LYS A 495 11.00 25.43 5.61
C LYS A 495 12.39 26.00 5.92
N LYS A 496 12.47 27.16 6.58
CA LYS A 496 13.74 27.78 6.99
C LYS A 496 14.45 26.97 8.07
N SER A 497 13.74 26.50 9.10
CA SER A 497 14.29 25.63 10.14
C SER A 497 14.84 24.33 9.56
N ILE A 498 14.10 23.66 8.66
CA ILE A 498 14.59 22.44 7.97
C ILE A 498 15.90 22.75 7.26
N LYS A 499 15.97 23.85 6.49
CA LYS A 499 17.19 24.22 5.76
C LYS A 499 18.37 24.46 6.70
N ARG A 500 18.19 25.35 7.68
CA ARG A 500 19.25 25.78 8.59
C ARG A 500 19.74 24.63 9.47
N ILE A 501 18.83 23.91 10.12
CA ILE A 501 19.16 22.79 11.02
C ILE A 501 19.83 21.67 10.24
N THR A 502 19.40 21.38 9.02
CA THR A 502 20.09 20.39 8.17
C THR A 502 21.55 20.77 7.95
N MET A 503 21.83 22.03 7.59
CA MET A 503 23.21 22.49 7.39
C MET A 503 24.04 22.40 8.68
N GLU A 504 23.48 22.82 9.82
CA GLU A 504 24.16 22.75 11.12
C GLU A 504 24.45 21.32 11.57
N LYS A 505 23.47 20.42 11.46
CA LYS A 505 23.61 19.00 11.83
C LYS A 505 24.60 18.29 10.93
N VAL A 506 24.57 18.54 9.63
CA VAL A 506 25.51 17.92 8.68
C VAL A 506 26.93 18.44 8.90
N ALA A 507 27.11 19.74 9.18
CA ALA A 507 28.43 20.32 9.44
C ALA A 507 29.07 19.82 10.75
N SER A 508 28.25 19.48 11.76
CA SER A 508 28.70 18.97 13.06
C SER A 508 28.61 17.44 13.19
N LEU A 509 28.24 16.73 12.11
CA LEU A 509 28.02 15.29 12.14
C LEU A 509 29.33 14.53 12.31
N ASP A 510 29.48 13.84 13.43
CA ASP A 510 30.51 12.83 13.61
C ASP A 510 30.05 11.50 12.99
N ILE A 511 30.23 11.39 11.67
CA ILE A 511 29.74 10.26 10.87
C ILE A 511 30.39 8.92 11.25
N GLU A 512 31.57 8.95 11.88
CA GLU A 512 32.30 7.73 12.25
C GLU A 512 31.66 6.98 13.42
N LYS A 513 30.80 7.63 14.20
CA LYS A 513 30.08 7.00 15.32
C LYS A 513 29.05 5.95 14.89
N PHE A 514 28.61 5.95 13.64
CA PHE A 514 27.56 5.05 13.18
C PHE A 514 28.10 3.66 12.83
N GLY A 515 27.31 2.61 13.07
CA GLY A 515 27.65 1.23 12.67
C GLY A 515 27.45 0.98 11.17
N MET A 516 27.94 -0.16 10.67
CA MET A 516 27.84 -0.53 9.23
C MET A 516 26.40 -0.59 8.71
N ASP A 517 25.45 -0.98 9.57
CA ASP A 517 24.03 -1.05 9.20
C ASP A 517 23.48 0.33 8.77
N ALA A 518 23.96 1.42 9.38
CA ALA A 518 23.55 2.78 9.03
C ALA A 518 23.91 3.15 7.57
N PHE A 519 24.97 2.55 7.03
CA PHE A 519 25.47 2.82 5.69
C PHE A 519 24.91 1.87 4.63
N THR A 520 24.18 0.83 5.05
CA THR A 520 23.78 -0.26 4.17
C THR A 520 22.60 0.11 3.27
N LEU A 521 22.68 -0.25 1.99
CA LEU A 521 21.61 -0.13 1.00
C LEU A 521 21.18 -1.52 0.53
N VAL A 522 19.88 -1.76 0.39
CA VAL A 522 19.38 -3.06 -0.10
C VAL A 522 18.82 -2.90 -1.50
N GLN A 523 19.41 -3.60 -2.47
CA GLN A 523 18.93 -3.60 -3.85
C GLN A 523 18.85 -4.99 -4.48
N SER A 524 17.81 -5.20 -5.29
CA SER A 524 17.70 -6.41 -6.13
C SER A 524 18.61 -6.31 -7.35
N ILE A 525 19.39 -7.37 -7.58
CA ILE A 525 20.13 -7.59 -8.81
C ILE A 525 19.54 -8.79 -9.55
N GLN A 526 19.32 -8.62 -10.85
CA GLN A 526 18.95 -9.68 -11.77
C GLN A 526 20.10 -9.97 -12.75
N PRO A 527 20.06 -11.09 -13.50
CA PRO A 527 21.07 -11.37 -14.52
C PRO A 527 21.29 -10.16 -15.44
N PRO A 528 22.54 -9.82 -15.83
CA PRO A 528 22.83 -8.61 -16.60
C PRO A 528 22.01 -8.49 -17.89
N SER A 529 21.80 -9.60 -18.59
CA SER A 529 21.02 -9.68 -19.82
C SER A 529 19.54 -9.33 -19.69
N ARG A 530 18.99 -9.28 -18.46
CA ARG A 530 17.59 -8.94 -18.20
C ARG A 530 17.35 -7.46 -17.97
N TYR A 531 18.40 -6.64 -17.84
CA TYR A 531 18.22 -5.20 -17.75
C TYR A 531 17.95 -4.60 -19.13
N LYS A 532 17.03 -3.65 -19.18
CA LYS A 532 16.76 -2.89 -20.41
C LYS A 532 18.02 -2.08 -20.77
N SER A 533 18.43 -2.14 -22.03
CA SER A 533 19.48 -1.29 -22.58
C SER A 533 19.04 0.18 -22.59
N ASN A 534 20.03 1.08 -22.59
CA ASN A 534 19.80 2.50 -22.82
C ASN A 534 19.25 2.72 -24.25
N PRO A 535 18.62 3.88 -24.55
CA PRO A 535 18.09 4.17 -25.89
C PRO A 535 19.11 4.02 -27.03
N ASN A 536 20.39 4.29 -26.75
CA ASN A 536 21.50 4.13 -27.69
C ASN A 536 22.03 2.68 -27.82
N GLY A 537 21.31 1.69 -27.28
CA GLY A 537 21.69 0.28 -27.29
C GLY A 537 22.77 -0.12 -26.29
N SER A 538 23.44 0.84 -25.64
CA SER A 538 24.45 0.54 -24.62
C SER A 538 23.84 -0.07 -23.36
N GLN A 539 24.65 -0.83 -22.62
CA GLN A 539 24.21 -1.42 -21.37
C GLN A 539 23.90 -0.35 -20.32
N SER A 540 22.78 -0.52 -19.61
CA SER A 540 22.41 0.36 -18.50
C SER A 540 23.39 0.25 -17.33
N VAL A 541 23.44 1.31 -16.52
CA VAL A 541 24.27 1.39 -15.29
C VAL A 541 24.00 0.19 -14.36
N TYR A 542 22.74 -0.26 -14.27
CA TYR A 542 22.36 -1.44 -13.48
C TYR A 542 22.85 -2.76 -14.08
N GLY A 543 22.88 -2.88 -15.41
CA GLY A 543 23.45 -4.03 -16.11
C GLY A 543 24.97 -4.11 -15.91
N LYS A 544 25.68 -2.97 -16.08
CA LYS A 544 27.12 -2.88 -15.83
C LYS A 544 27.50 -3.27 -14.41
N ARG A 545 26.73 -2.79 -13.42
CA ARG A 545 26.89 -3.22 -12.01
C ARG A 545 26.72 -4.72 -11.86
N ALA A 546 25.69 -5.30 -12.48
CA ALA A 546 25.43 -6.74 -12.38
C ALA A 546 26.58 -7.56 -12.96
N GLU A 547 27.16 -7.18 -14.11
CA GLU A 547 28.35 -7.84 -14.66
C GLU A 547 29.57 -7.72 -13.76
N ALA A 548 29.80 -6.52 -13.20
CA ALA A 548 30.91 -6.29 -12.27
C ALA A 548 30.75 -7.08 -10.96
N ILE A 549 29.52 -7.44 -10.57
CA ILE A 549 29.27 -8.30 -9.42
C ILE A 549 29.39 -9.77 -9.80
N GLU A 550 28.98 -10.16 -11.01
CA GLU A 550 29.20 -11.54 -11.51
C GLU A 550 30.69 -11.91 -11.56
N SER A 551 31.57 -10.95 -11.85
CA SER A 551 33.02 -11.18 -11.81
C SER A 551 33.58 -11.34 -10.40
N LEU A 552 32.87 -10.88 -9.37
CA LEU A 552 33.27 -10.95 -7.98
C LEU A 552 32.69 -12.17 -7.24
N LEU A 553 31.40 -12.46 -7.47
CA LEU A 553 30.62 -13.44 -6.72
C LEU A 553 30.18 -14.66 -7.54
N GLY A 554 30.50 -14.66 -8.84
CA GLY A 554 30.02 -15.67 -9.78
C GLY A 554 28.66 -15.33 -10.38
N LYS A 555 28.22 -16.20 -11.30
CA LYS A 555 27.07 -15.95 -12.18
C LYS A 555 25.75 -15.78 -11.43
N ILE A 556 24.99 -14.73 -11.77
CA ILE A 556 23.67 -14.44 -11.20
C ILE A 556 22.60 -15.03 -12.13
N ASN A 557 22.04 -16.18 -11.74
CA ASN A 557 21.03 -16.87 -12.55
C ASN A 557 19.59 -16.37 -12.33
N VAL A 558 19.30 -15.83 -11.14
CA VAL A 558 17.98 -15.35 -10.73
C VAL A 558 18.08 -14.01 -10.02
N ARG A 559 16.97 -13.28 -9.96
CA ARG A 559 16.93 -12.02 -9.22
C ARG A 559 17.12 -12.29 -7.71
N ARG A 560 18.13 -11.67 -7.10
CA ARG A 560 18.46 -11.75 -5.66
C ARG A 560 18.68 -10.34 -5.10
N LYS A 561 18.35 -10.12 -3.82
CA LYS A 561 18.68 -8.88 -3.11
C LYS A 561 20.08 -8.97 -2.49
N PHE A 562 20.81 -7.87 -2.53
CA PHE A 562 22.14 -7.71 -1.97
C PHE A 562 22.18 -6.49 -1.05
N LYS A 563 23.02 -6.57 -0.02
CA LYS A 563 23.37 -5.47 0.86
C LYS A 563 24.63 -4.80 0.34
N PHE A 564 24.56 -3.49 0.13
CA PHE A 564 25.64 -2.68 -0.42
C PHE A 564 26.07 -1.60 0.55
N VAL A 565 27.31 -1.16 0.40
CA VAL A 565 27.77 0.15 0.86
C VAL A 565 28.39 0.92 -0.29
N VAL A 566 28.46 2.24 -0.15
CA VAL A 566 29.12 3.10 -1.12
C VAL A 566 30.58 3.26 -0.72
N THR A 567 31.47 2.86 -1.63
CA THR A 567 32.91 2.96 -1.41
C THR A 567 33.52 4.12 -2.20
N LYS A 568 34.77 4.46 -1.86
CA LYS A 568 35.56 5.49 -2.54
C LYS A 568 35.89 5.11 -3.99
N LYS A 569 36.01 3.81 -4.27
CA LYS A 569 36.37 3.27 -5.60
C LYS A 569 35.16 2.60 -6.26
N PRO A 570 35.00 2.67 -7.59
CA PRO A 570 33.93 1.95 -8.27
C PRO A 570 34.15 0.43 -8.20
N LEU A 571 33.11 -0.34 -8.50
CA LEU A 571 33.21 -1.77 -8.73
C LEU A 571 34.25 -2.07 -9.84
N PRO A 572 35.01 -3.17 -9.72
CA PRO A 572 36.03 -3.54 -10.70
C PRO A 572 35.45 -3.71 -12.12
N GLY A 573 36.23 -3.30 -13.13
CA GLY A 573 35.86 -3.46 -14.54
C GLY A 573 34.93 -2.38 -15.11
N ILE A 574 34.42 -1.44 -14.30
CA ILE A 574 33.58 -0.34 -14.79
C ILE A 574 34.42 0.73 -15.49
N LYS A 575 34.20 0.88 -16.80
CA LYS A 575 34.78 1.96 -17.62
C LYS A 575 33.93 3.24 -17.49
N ASN A 576 34.56 4.35 -17.14
CA ASN A 576 33.93 5.67 -16.91
C ASN A 576 32.83 5.64 -15.83
N PRO A 577 33.20 5.43 -14.56
CA PRO A 577 32.24 5.35 -13.47
C PRO A 577 31.53 6.71 -13.26
N THR A 578 30.33 6.64 -12.69
CA THR A 578 29.48 7.81 -12.40
C THR A 578 28.98 7.71 -10.96
N LYS A 579 29.09 8.82 -10.23
CA LYS A 579 28.75 8.89 -8.81
C LYS A 579 27.63 9.90 -8.59
N SER A 580 26.39 9.42 -8.59
CA SER A 580 25.23 10.25 -8.23
C SER A 580 25.23 10.55 -6.73
N GLY A 581 24.81 11.76 -6.34
CA GLY A 581 24.68 12.18 -4.93
C GLY A 581 23.57 11.46 -4.14
N VAL A 582 22.72 10.67 -4.80
CA VAL A 582 21.65 9.90 -4.14
C VAL A 582 21.76 8.39 -4.37
N LYS A 583 22.24 7.94 -5.54
CA LYS A 583 22.36 6.51 -5.88
C LYS A 583 23.56 6.24 -6.79
N PRO A 584 24.79 6.16 -6.26
CA PRO A 584 26.01 5.95 -7.03
C PRO A 584 26.18 4.46 -7.38
N ILE A 585 25.33 3.94 -8.27
CA ILE A 585 25.22 2.51 -8.60
C ILE A 585 26.57 1.84 -8.91
N HIS A 586 27.49 2.54 -9.57
CA HIS A 586 28.82 2.03 -9.91
C HIS A 586 29.76 1.88 -8.69
N PHE A 587 29.47 2.53 -7.58
CA PHE A 587 30.26 2.52 -6.33
C PHE A 587 29.59 1.70 -5.22
N MET A 588 28.47 1.04 -5.51
CA MET A 588 27.77 0.19 -4.57
C MET A 588 28.49 -1.17 -4.48
N TYR A 589 29.27 -1.37 -3.44
CA TYR A 589 30.06 -2.58 -3.20
C TYR A 589 29.33 -3.55 -2.25
N PRO A 590 29.25 -4.86 -2.56
CA PRO A 590 28.62 -5.83 -1.66
C PRO A 590 29.28 -5.83 -0.28
N ILE A 591 28.48 -5.73 0.78
CA ILE A 591 29.01 -5.65 2.15
C ILE A 591 29.84 -6.88 2.53
N GLU A 592 29.47 -8.05 2.00
CA GLU A 592 30.15 -9.33 2.23
C GLU A 592 31.56 -9.40 1.65
N LEU A 593 31.90 -8.50 0.72
CA LEU A 593 33.22 -8.42 0.10
C LEU A 593 34.06 -7.26 0.64
N LEU A 594 33.51 -6.45 1.52
CA LEU A 594 34.20 -5.29 2.10
C LEU A 594 35.30 -5.79 3.05
N LYS A 595 36.55 -5.39 2.81
CA LYS A 595 37.70 -5.84 3.62
C LYS A 595 37.97 -4.90 4.79
N ASP A 596 37.85 -3.60 4.54
CA ASP A 596 38.06 -2.55 5.54
C ASP A 596 36.93 -1.52 5.45
N ARG A 597 36.44 -1.08 6.61
CA ARG A 597 35.50 0.03 6.75
C ARG A 597 36.04 1.34 6.16
N ASN A 598 37.36 1.55 6.16
CA ASN A 598 37.98 2.75 5.59
C ASN A 598 37.75 2.91 4.07
N GLU A 599 37.29 1.87 3.39
CA GLU A 599 36.91 1.91 1.99
C GLU A 599 35.58 2.66 1.74
N LEU A 600 34.76 2.86 2.78
CA LEU A 600 33.52 3.63 2.68
C LEU A 600 33.80 5.08 2.28
N ASP A 601 32.92 5.63 1.46
CA ASP A 601 32.95 7.04 1.10
C ASP A 601 32.08 7.87 2.07
N MET A 602 32.67 8.20 3.22
CA MET A 602 31.98 8.98 4.26
C MET A 602 31.59 10.38 3.79
N GLU A 603 32.39 11.01 2.92
CA GLU A 603 32.07 12.31 2.34
C GLU A 603 30.79 12.23 1.51
N TRP A 604 30.66 11.19 0.68
CA TRP A 604 29.45 10.94 -0.08
C TRP A 604 28.23 10.69 0.82
N TYR A 605 28.38 9.95 1.93
CA TYR A 605 27.26 9.74 2.86
C TYR A 605 26.83 11.03 3.58
N THR A 606 27.77 11.92 3.88
CA THR A 606 27.48 13.25 4.43
C THR A 606 26.69 14.10 3.44
N ASP A 607 27.09 14.15 2.17
CA ASP A 607 26.38 14.87 1.12
C ASP A 607 25.03 14.22 0.77
N LEU A 608 24.94 12.88 0.85
CA LEU A 608 23.70 12.14 0.69
C LEU A 608 22.64 12.65 1.67
N ILE A 609 22.99 12.96 2.92
CA ILE A 609 22.02 13.46 3.92
C ILE A 609 21.37 14.74 3.41
N LYS A 610 22.15 15.72 2.92
CA LYS A 610 21.62 16.96 2.34
C LYS A 610 20.70 16.68 1.17
N ASN A 611 21.18 15.88 0.22
CA ASN A 611 20.47 15.48 -0.99
C ASN A 611 19.15 14.74 -0.67
N PHE A 612 19.18 13.92 0.38
CA PHE A 612 18.03 13.17 0.86
C PHE A 612 16.96 14.11 1.43
N ILE A 613 17.35 15.04 2.31
CA ILE A 613 16.44 16.03 2.88
C ILE A 613 15.86 16.91 1.76
N GLN A 614 16.71 17.42 0.87
CA GLN A 614 16.30 18.18 -0.31
C GLN A 614 15.27 17.44 -1.15
N GLY A 615 15.52 16.18 -1.48
CA GLY A 615 14.58 15.38 -2.26
C GLY A 615 13.31 15.01 -1.49
N ALA A 616 13.41 14.77 -0.18
CA ALA A 616 12.27 14.36 0.64
C ALA A 616 11.24 15.47 0.79
N PHE A 617 11.71 16.71 0.98
CA PHE A 617 10.89 17.89 1.17
C PHE A 617 10.69 18.70 -0.13
N GLY A 618 11.54 18.52 -1.15
CA GLY A 618 11.48 19.34 -2.37
C GLY A 618 11.95 20.78 -2.14
N LEU A 619 13.00 20.97 -1.33
CA LEU A 619 13.57 22.28 -1.00
C LEU A 619 14.86 22.50 -1.80
N PRO A 620 14.82 23.20 -2.96
CA PRO A 620 15.93 23.24 -3.92
C PRO A 620 17.18 23.98 -3.41
N ASP A 621 17.05 24.90 -2.46
CA ASP A 621 18.14 25.79 -2.02
C ASP A 621 19.05 25.17 -0.93
N LEU A 622 19.04 23.85 -0.78
CA LEU A 622 19.85 23.14 0.23
C LEU A 622 21.30 22.90 -0.22
N ASP A 623 21.69 23.24 -1.45
CA ASP A 623 23.08 23.21 -1.89
C ASP A 623 23.43 24.24 -2.98
N THR A 624 24.64 24.80 -2.90
CA THR A 624 25.27 25.72 -3.88
C THR A 624 25.79 25.02 -5.15
N LYS A 625 25.44 23.74 -5.36
CA LYS A 625 25.79 23.01 -6.58
C LYS A 625 24.54 22.35 -7.16
N GLU A 626 24.21 22.73 -8.39
CA GLU A 626 23.05 22.25 -9.14
C GLU A 626 22.87 20.74 -8.99
N GLN A 627 21.82 20.33 -8.29
CA GLN A 627 21.36 18.96 -8.29
C GLN A 627 20.42 18.76 -9.49
N TYR A 628 20.87 18.00 -10.48
CA TYR A 628 20.07 17.66 -11.65
C TYR A 628 19.00 16.63 -11.29
N GLY A 629 17.73 17.01 -11.45
CA GLY A 629 16.58 16.12 -11.28
C GLY A 629 16.46 15.07 -12.40
N LEU A 630 15.83 13.94 -12.07
CA LEU A 630 15.50 12.82 -12.98
C LEU A 630 14.49 13.20 -14.08
N ASP A 631 13.83 14.34 -13.92
CA ASP A 631 12.87 14.97 -14.80
C ASP A 631 13.49 15.54 -16.10
N ARG A 632 14.82 15.72 -16.15
CA ARG A 632 15.57 16.07 -17.39
C ARG A 632 16.15 14.85 -18.14
N TRP A 633 15.80 13.63 -17.76
CA TRP A 633 16.20 12.38 -18.44
C TRP A 633 15.05 11.70 -19.22
N MET A 634 13.90 12.36 -19.31
CA MET A 634 12.88 12.13 -20.34
C MET A 634 13.00 13.21 -21.41
#